data_AF-A0A346PXW7-F1
#
_entry.id   AF-A0A346PXW7-F1
#
_cell.length_a   1.000
_cell.length_b   1.000
_cell.length_c   1.000
_cell.angle_alpha   90.00
_cell.angle_beta   90.00
_cell.angle_gamma   90.00
#
_symmetry.space_group_name_H-M   'P 1'
#
loop_
_entity.id
_entity.type
_entity.pdbx_description
1 polymer ?
#
loop_
_entity_poly.entity_id
_entity_poly.type
_entity_poly.pdbx_seq_one_letter_code
_entity_poly.pdbx_strand_id
1 'polypeptide(L)'
;HFLEYSTFECHFSNGTQRVLYLHRLFYNGKEYVRFDSDVGEYRALTELGRRSAEYWNGQQDILEQKRAEVDTVCRHNYGVSESFLV
;
A
#
# COMPACT_ATOMS: atom_id res chain seq x y z
N HIS A 1 18.12 -12.37 15.27
CA HIS A 1 18.11 -11.31 14.24
C HIS A 1 16.69 -10.78 14.16
N PHE A 2 16.54 -9.46 14.05
CA PHE A 2 15.27 -8.77 13.95
C PHE A 2 15.26 -8.04 12.60
N LEU A 3 14.17 -8.17 11.85
CA LEU A 3 13.98 -7.51 10.57
C LEU A 3 12.55 -6.95 10.51
N GLU A 4 12.46 -5.62 10.41
CA GLU A 4 11.22 -4.90 10.09
C GLU A 4 11.38 -4.29 8.70
N TYR A 5 10.42 -4.50 7.82
CA TYR A 5 10.42 -3.87 6.49
C TYR A 5 9.00 -3.69 5.97
N SER A 6 8.85 -2.78 5.01
CA SER A 6 7.60 -2.54 4.30
C SER A 6 7.79 -2.62 2.78
N THR A 7 6.71 -2.93 2.07
CA THR A 7 6.64 -2.83 0.61
C THR A 7 5.50 -1.90 0.20
N PHE A 8 5.74 -1.17 -0.88
CA PHE A 8 4.77 -0.31 -1.55
C PHE A 8 4.62 -0.85 -2.97
N GLU A 9 3.59 -1.66 -3.18
CA GLU A 9 3.40 -2.40 -4.42
C GLU A 9 2.28 -1.77 -5.26
N CYS A 10 2.51 -1.66 -6.56
CA CYS A 10 1.51 -1.24 -7.53
C CYS A 10 1.31 -2.38 -8.54
N HIS A 11 0.12 -2.96 -8.57
CA HIS A 11 -0.25 -4.03 -9.49
C HIS A 11 -1.14 -3.45 -10.60
N PHE A 12 -0.70 -3.58 -11.84
CA PHE A 12 -1.35 -2.99 -13.02
C PHE A 12 -2.01 -4.09 -13.86
N SER A 13 -3.21 -3.83 -14.38
CA SER A 13 -3.93 -4.73 -15.29
C SER A 13 -4.60 -3.94 -16.40
N ASN A 14 -4.37 -4.37 -17.65
CA ASN A 14 -4.75 -3.64 -18.87
C ASN A 14 -4.23 -2.19 -18.85
N GLY A 15 -2.91 -2.04 -18.73
CA GLY A 15 -2.27 -0.75 -18.50
C GLY A 15 -2.65 -0.18 -17.13
N THR A 16 -3.06 1.09 -17.08
CA THR A 16 -3.50 1.78 -15.85
C THR A 16 -5.01 1.74 -15.63
N GLN A 17 -5.75 0.93 -16.40
CA GLN A 17 -7.21 0.81 -16.28
C GLN A 17 -7.61 0.25 -14.91
N ARG A 18 -6.92 -0.78 -14.43
CA ARG A 18 -7.06 -1.31 -13.08
C ARG A 18 -5.71 -1.25 -12.38
N VAL A 19 -5.68 -0.61 -11.23
CA VAL A 19 -4.47 -0.42 -10.42
C VAL A 19 -4.81 -0.74 -8.98
N LEU A 20 -4.09 -1.71 -8.42
CA LEU A 20 -4.16 -2.06 -7.01
C LEU A 20 -2.89 -1.57 -6.33
N TYR A 21 -3.06 -0.74 -5.31
CA TYR A 21 -1.98 -0.30 -4.43
C TYR A 21 -2.02 -1.09 -3.12
N LEU A 22 -0.87 -1.67 -2.76
CA LEU A 22 -0.69 -2.36 -1.48
C LEU A 22 0.46 -1.72 -0.70
N HIS A 23 0.19 -1.35 0.55
CA HIS A 23 1.24 -1.05 1.52
C HIS A 23 1.26 -2.14 2.58
N ARG A 24 2.34 -2.93 2.60
CA ARG A 24 2.46 -4.14 3.41
C ARG A 24 3.59 -4.00 4.39
N LEU A 25 3.37 -4.40 5.65
CA LEU A 25 4.37 -4.33 6.70
C LEU A 25 4.68 -5.72 7.24
N PHE A 26 5.97 -6.00 7.39
CA PHE A 26 6.51 -7.30 7.71
C PHE A 26 7.43 -7.25 8.92
N TYR A 27 7.24 -8.21 9.80
CA TYR A 27 8.07 -8.46 10.96
C TYR A 27 8.67 -9.86 10.85
N ASN A 28 9.99 -9.96 10.74
CA ASN A 28 10.73 -11.20 10.51
C ASN A 28 10.15 -12.05 9.37
N GLY A 29 9.81 -11.40 8.26
CA GLY A 29 9.25 -12.03 7.06
C GLY A 29 7.75 -12.38 7.14
N LYS A 30 7.10 -12.12 8.29
CA LYS A 30 5.66 -12.31 8.45
C LYS A 30 4.94 -10.99 8.29
N GLU A 31 4.04 -10.93 7.33
CA GLU A 31 3.19 -9.76 7.13
C GLU A 31 2.21 -9.64 8.30
N TYR A 32 2.18 -8.48 8.96
CA TYR A 32 1.36 -8.29 10.15
C TYR A 32 0.25 -7.26 9.98
N VAL A 33 0.41 -6.29 9.07
CA VAL A 33 -0.63 -5.31 8.71
C VAL A 33 -0.47 -4.90 7.24
N ARG A 34 -1.59 -4.60 6.59
CA ARG A 34 -1.65 -4.20 5.17
C ARG A 34 -2.70 -3.13 4.95
N PHE A 35 -2.39 -2.12 4.14
CA PHE A 35 -3.39 -1.33 3.44
C PHE A 35 -3.56 -1.87 2.03
N ASP A 36 -4.82 -2.03 1.63
CA ASP A 36 -5.24 -2.49 0.32
C ASP A 36 -6.16 -1.42 -0.26
N SER A 37 -5.85 -0.87 -1.43
CA SER A 37 -6.64 0.22 -2.01
C SER A 37 -8.07 -0.18 -2.39
N ASP A 38 -8.34 -1.46 -2.67
CA ASP A 38 -9.71 -1.92 -2.94
C ASP A 38 -10.54 -1.97 -1.65
N VAL A 39 -9.90 -2.14 -0.49
CA VAL A 39 -10.54 -2.07 0.83
C VAL A 39 -10.60 -0.62 1.33
N GLY A 40 -9.53 0.15 1.11
CA GLY A 40 -9.41 1.55 1.50
C GLY A 40 -9.03 1.80 2.96
N GLU A 41 -8.55 0.78 3.70
CA GLU A 41 -8.09 0.90 5.09
C GLU A 41 -7.00 -0.13 5.43
N TYR A 42 -6.33 0.05 6.57
CA TYR A 42 -5.38 -0.93 7.09
C TYR A 42 -6.10 -2.08 7.76
N ARG A 43 -5.70 -3.32 7.44
CA ARG A 43 -6.17 -4.54 8.08
C ARG A 43 -5.01 -5.29 8.74
N ALA A 44 -5.21 -5.66 9.99
CA ALA A 44 -4.29 -6.54 10.70
C ALA A 44 -4.40 -7.97 10.15
N LEU A 45 -3.26 -8.57 9.80
CA LEU A 45 -3.15 -9.96 9.36
C LEU A 45 -2.74 -10.88 10.50
N THR A 46 -2.14 -10.31 11.55
CA THR A 46 -1.80 -11.02 12.79
C THR A 46 -2.14 -10.15 14.00
N GLU A 47 -2.10 -10.75 15.19
CA GLU A 47 -2.31 -10.05 16.46
C GLU A 47 -1.41 -8.82 16.62
N LEU A 48 -0.15 -8.93 16.17
CA LEU A 48 0.84 -7.84 16.23
C LEU A 48 0.37 -6.58 15.51
N GLY A 49 -0.37 -6.73 14.39
CA GLY A 49 -0.81 -5.62 13.57
C GLY A 49 -2.08 -4.92 14.03
N ARG A 50 -2.79 -5.44 15.04
CA ARG A 50 -4.07 -4.86 15.48
C ARG A 50 -3.91 -3.40 15.88
N ARG A 51 -2.94 -3.10 16.75
CA ARG A 51 -2.68 -1.73 17.23
C ARG A 51 -2.26 -0.80 16.09
N SER A 52 -1.45 -1.27 15.15
CA SER A 52 -1.03 -0.46 13.99
C SER A 52 -2.20 -0.14 13.07
N ALA A 53 -3.07 -1.13 12.79
CA ALA A 53 -4.26 -0.93 11.98
C ALA A 53 -5.24 0.06 12.64
N GLU A 54 -5.52 -0.11 13.94
CA GLU A 54 -6.38 0.81 14.70
C GLU A 54 -5.81 2.24 14.71
N TYR A 55 -4.50 2.38 14.97
CA TYR A 55 -3.84 3.68 15.02
C TYR A 55 -3.87 4.41 13.68
N TRP A 56 -3.60 3.72 12.57
CA TRP A 56 -3.60 4.32 11.24
C TRP A 56 -5.01 4.55 10.70
N ASN A 57 -5.96 3.67 11.00
CA ASN A 57 -7.35 3.89 10.60
C ASN A 57 -8.02 5.03 11.39
N GLY A 58 -7.53 5.36 12.58
CA GLY A 58 -7.95 6.52 13.35
C GLY A 58 -7.42 7.86 12.83
N GLN A 59 -6.52 7.85 11.83
CA GLN A 59 -5.92 9.04 11.22
C GLN A 59 -6.44 9.22 9.80
N GLN A 60 -7.47 10.06 9.67
CA GLN A 60 -8.20 10.25 8.41
C GLN A 60 -7.30 10.80 7.29
N ASP A 61 -6.39 11.71 7.62
CA ASP A 61 -5.40 12.28 6.71
C ASP A 61 -4.50 11.20 6.10
N ILE A 62 -4.02 10.25 6.91
CA ILE A 62 -3.21 9.12 6.45
C ILE A 62 -4.02 8.20 5.53
N LEU A 63 -5.27 7.90 5.89
CA LEU A 63 -6.12 7.05 5.06
C LEU A 63 -6.43 7.69 3.71
N GLU A 64 -6.79 8.97 3.69
CA GLU A 64 -7.05 9.71 2.46
C GLU A 64 -5.80 9.78 1.58
N GLN A 65 -4.64 10.05 2.18
CA GLN A 65 -3.37 10.00 1.45
C GLN A 65 -3.14 8.62 0.83
N LYS A 66 -3.28 7.53 1.60
CA LYS A 66 -3.05 6.16 1.10
C LYS A 66 -4.04 5.74 0.01
N ARG A 67 -5.29 6.19 0.08
CA ARG A 67 -6.29 6.02 -0.99
C ARG A 67 -5.88 6.76 -2.27
N ALA A 68 -5.30 7.96 -2.13
CA ALA A 68 -4.84 8.75 -3.26
C ALA A 68 -3.56 8.20 -3.93
N GLU A 69 -2.76 7.38 -3.23
CA GLU A 69 -1.51 6.81 -3.77
C GLU A 69 -1.72 5.90 -5.00
N VAL A 70 -2.94 5.40 -5.24
CA VAL A 70 -3.27 4.72 -6.51
C VAL A 70 -3.01 5.64 -7.70
N ASP A 71 -3.37 6.92 -7.60
CA ASP A 71 -3.17 7.90 -8.66
C ASP A 71 -1.82 8.60 -8.55
N THR A 72 -1.53 9.13 -7.36
CA THR A 72 -0.38 10.02 -7.15
C THR A 72 0.95 9.29 -7.17
N VAL A 73 0.95 7.99 -6.89
CA VAL A 73 2.16 7.15 -6.91
C VAL A 73 2.08 6.15 -8.06
N CYS A 74 1.10 5.24 -8.05
CA CYS A 74 1.11 4.14 -9.02
C CYS A 74 0.91 4.62 -10.46
N ARG A 75 -0.19 5.32 -10.77
CA ARG A 75 -0.44 5.80 -12.15
C ARG A 75 0.59 6.85 -12.57
N HIS A 76 0.96 7.76 -11.67
CA HIS A 76 1.99 8.76 -11.94
C HIS A 76 3.32 8.10 -12.37
N ASN A 77 3.85 7.18 -11.57
CA ASN A 77 5.13 6.53 -11.85
C ASN A 77 5.06 5.62 -13.07
N TYR A 78 3.93 4.95 -13.31
CA TYR A 78 3.71 4.20 -14.55
C TYR A 78 3.86 5.11 -15.79
N GLY A 79 3.19 6.27 -15.78
CA GLY A 79 3.28 7.24 -16.87
C GLY A 79 4.70 7.79 -17.07
N VAL A 80 5.43 8.05 -15.99
CA VAL A 80 6.84 8.44 -16.05
C VAL A 80 7.67 7.32 -16.70
N SER A 81 7.51 6.07 -16.28
CA SER A 81 8.24 4.93 -16.85
C SER A 81 7.95 4.75 -18.34
N GLU A 82 6.69 4.80 -18.76
CA GLU A 82 6.32 4.72 -20.19
C GLU A 82 6.96 5.84 -21.00
N SER A 83 6.98 7.07 -20.47
CA SER A 83 7.59 8.21 -21.16
C SER A 83 9.10 8.09 -21.39
N PHE A 84 9.80 7.28 -20.57
CA PHE A 84 11.22 6.99 -20.75
C PHE A 84 11.50 5.83 -21.72
N LEU A 85 10.50 4.99 -21.99
CA LEU A 85 10.64 3.80 -22.83
C LEU A 85 10.20 4.03 -24.30
N VAL A 86 9.72 5.24 -24.62
CA VAL A 86 9.37 5.72 -25.97
C VAL A 86 10.45 6.67 -26.47
#